data_AF-A0A370PLS4-F1
#
_entry.id   AF-A0A370PLS4-F1
#
_cell.length_a   1.000
_cell.length_b   1.000
_cell.length_c   1.000
_cell.angle_alpha   90.00
_cell.angle_beta   90.00
_cell.angle_gamma   90.00
#
_symmetry.space_group_name_H-M   'P 1'
#
loop_
_entity.id
_entity.type
_entity.pdbx_description
1 polymer ?
#
loop_
_entity_poly.entity_id
_entity_poly.type
_entity_poly.pdbx_seq_one_letter_code
_entity_poly.pdbx_strand_id
1 'polypeptide(L)'
;MSHSDHQPTFPHPPVIVADKIPTETPIDAVVLSEIGLFRRPLQVVSLGSSAWAQRYRIDVEDQDQTESYFLKISLGVQGKEALRGEFESTLAIHSIIGSFTPKPDGWGSFKALPGVHYYFCRFYELAEHAPKPAEFCQMVAFLHSRSESPNGKFGFHLVTYNGDLPQENGYADTWEEFFRIGFEHMINMSIKRGGVWAELEGLYTAMIVKVIPRLLRPMETGRRSIKPALVHGDLWCGNAAIDSATGRPLIYDPASFYAHNEYELGNWRPERNGFTRSYFDAYHSIIPKTAPTEDYDDRIALYSMRFNLQAAALFPKVTSFRDSVIEEMRRLVTKYPGGYEEYARTSCTFQGDAGNRGVKETVLQALRCGYRHIDTAAAYGNEKEVGEAIKESGIPREEIIVTTKLAQTWHFPHAYSPGPDNNTIRHPNGKPIIDHELSRDYPSTWAAMESLVDKGKAKMIGVSNFNILKLERLLGSARIPPAVNQIELHPYLPQVELVKFCKTNGIHVVAHQPLGGKPVAAVNPNADRPGPLNDPDIAEIASKHERSPAQIILSWIVQQGISVIPKTVRQSRMLENLDLKQLPDKDMETIYELSKKKGEVRYLDPKNHIGFNIFDERHDQPVQE
;
A
#
# COMPACT_ATOMS: atom_id res chain seq x y z
N MET A 1 -38.44 19.62 -15.00
CA MET A 1 -38.93 19.59 -13.60
C MET A 1 -37.72 19.88 -12.73
N SER A 2 -37.80 20.91 -11.90
CA SER A 2 -36.70 21.45 -11.10
C SER A 2 -36.15 20.41 -10.13
N HIS A 3 -34.87 20.04 -10.27
CA HIS A 3 -34.14 19.39 -9.19
C HIS A 3 -33.95 20.40 -8.07
N SER A 4 -34.73 20.24 -7.01
CA SER A 4 -34.46 20.93 -5.74
C SER A 4 -33.18 20.33 -5.17
N ASP A 5 -32.10 21.12 -5.17
CA ASP A 5 -30.88 20.86 -4.42
C ASP A 5 -31.21 20.91 -2.91
N HIS A 6 -31.73 19.82 -2.36
CA HIS A 6 -31.72 19.63 -0.91
C HIS A 6 -30.27 19.35 -0.51
N GLN A 7 -29.62 20.34 0.09
CA GLN A 7 -28.33 20.14 0.73
C GLN A 7 -28.46 19.05 1.80
N PRO A 8 -27.52 18.09 1.85
CA PRO A 8 -27.56 17.04 2.85
C PRO A 8 -27.44 17.64 4.26
N THR A 9 -28.41 17.32 5.11
CA THR A 9 -28.35 17.61 6.55
C THR A 9 -27.69 16.44 7.26
N PHE A 10 -26.71 16.70 8.12
CA PHE A 10 -26.19 15.64 8.98
C PHE A 10 -27.29 15.15 9.92
N PRO A 11 -27.37 13.83 10.20
CA PRO A 11 -28.30 13.33 11.22
C PRO A 11 -27.98 13.99 12.57
N HIS A 12 -28.99 14.51 13.26
CA HIS A 12 -28.83 14.94 14.64
C HIS A 12 -28.32 13.76 15.47
N PRO A 13 -27.21 13.90 16.23
CA PRO A 13 -26.60 12.76 16.91
C PRO A 13 -27.58 12.17 17.93
N PRO A 14 -28.02 10.91 17.77
CA PRO A 14 -28.71 10.23 18.83
C PRO A 14 -27.62 9.63 19.72
N VAL A 15 -27.44 10.18 20.91
CA VAL A 15 -27.28 9.47 22.19
C VAL A 15 -26.83 10.53 23.21
N ILE A 16 -27.80 11.10 23.93
CA ILE A 16 -27.54 11.78 25.20
C ILE A 16 -27.29 10.66 26.23
N VAL A 17 -26.02 10.36 26.54
CA VAL A 17 -25.70 9.52 27.71
C VAL A 17 -25.69 10.43 28.93
N ALA A 18 -26.46 10.06 29.95
CA ALA A 18 -26.58 10.77 31.21
C ALA A 18 -25.22 11.18 31.80
N ASP A 19 -25.20 12.37 32.39
CA ASP A 19 -24.02 13.04 32.94
C ASP A 19 -23.21 12.13 33.88
N LYS A 20 -21.95 11.87 33.54
CA LYS A 20 -20.97 11.28 34.47
C LYS A 20 -20.17 12.34 35.24
N ILE A 21 -20.27 13.60 34.81
CA ILE A 21 -19.65 14.73 35.48
C ILE A 21 -20.71 15.32 36.42
N PRO A 22 -20.46 15.43 37.73
CA PRO A 22 -21.37 16.15 38.62
C PRO A 22 -21.63 17.55 38.07
N THR A 23 -22.90 17.89 37.84
CA THR A 23 -23.37 19.20 37.37
C THR A 23 -23.05 20.36 38.34
N GLU A 24 -22.38 20.06 39.45
CA GLU A 24 -22.19 20.95 40.59
C GLU A 24 -20.77 21.54 40.73
N THR A 25 -19.84 21.33 39.79
CA THR A 25 -18.55 22.05 39.84
C THR A 25 -18.76 23.45 39.24
N PRO A 26 -18.93 24.53 40.04
CA PRO A 26 -19.31 25.82 39.50
C PRO A 26 -18.07 26.45 38.87
N ILE A 27 -18.13 26.68 37.56
CA ILE A 27 -17.12 27.46 36.84
C ILE A 27 -17.66 28.88 36.74
N ASP A 28 -17.17 29.74 37.61
CA ASP A 28 -17.56 31.15 37.70
C ASP A 28 -16.41 32.07 37.27
N ALA A 29 -16.69 33.38 37.27
CA ALA A 29 -15.72 34.40 36.88
C ALA A 29 -14.45 34.39 37.76
N VAL A 30 -14.52 33.92 39.02
CA VAL A 30 -13.36 33.87 39.92
C VAL A 30 -12.41 32.76 39.48
N VAL A 31 -12.93 31.57 39.20
CA VAL A 31 -12.13 30.43 38.72
C VAL A 31 -11.52 30.73 37.35
N LEU A 32 -12.31 31.32 36.44
CA LEU A 32 -11.83 31.68 35.10
C LEU A 32 -10.71 32.72 35.13
N SER A 33 -10.65 33.58 36.15
CA SER A 33 -9.65 34.64 36.25
C SER A 33 -8.20 34.14 36.38
N GLU A 34 -8.01 32.85 36.66
CA GLU A 34 -6.70 32.19 36.63
C GLU A 34 -6.11 32.10 35.22
N ILE A 35 -6.97 32.06 34.20
CA ILE A 35 -6.58 32.15 32.80
C ILE A 35 -6.49 33.63 32.47
N GLY A 36 -5.28 34.11 32.17
CA GLY A 36 -5.03 35.56 32.00
C GLY A 36 -5.98 36.25 31.02
N LEU A 37 -6.39 35.52 29.96
CA LEU A 37 -7.35 35.96 28.96
C LEU A 37 -8.77 36.16 29.53
N PHE A 38 -9.18 35.38 30.52
CA PHE A 38 -10.50 35.41 31.13
C PHE A 38 -10.52 36.11 32.49
N ARG A 39 -9.58 37.04 32.75
CA ARG A 39 -9.48 37.77 34.02
C ARG A 39 -10.75 38.56 34.36
N ARG A 40 -11.48 39.04 33.34
CA ARG A 40 -12.74 39.79 33.47
C ARG A 40 -13.70 39.37 32.35
N PRO A 41 -14.36 38.20 32.46
CA PRO A 41 -15.30 37.78 31.44
C PRO A 41 -16.53 38.70 31.46
N LEU A 42 -16.99 39.11 30.28
CA LEU A 42 -18.24 39.84 30.11
C LEU A 42 -19.44 38.91 30.33
N GLN A 43 -19.35 37.70 29.77
CA GLN A 43 -20.40 36.69 29.87
C GLN A 43 -19.81 35.28 29.88
N VAL A 44 -20.46 34.39 30.63
CA VAL A 44 -20.16 32.95 30.66
C VAL A 44 -21.46 32.22 30.34
N VAL A 45 -21.51 31.52 29.20
CA VAL A 45 -22.69 30.78 28.73
C VAL A 45 -22.39 29.29 28.72
N SER A 46 -23.19 28.50 29.44
CA SER A 46 -23.09 27.04 29.35
C SER A 46 -23.63 26.54 28.02
N LEU A 47 -22.84 25.73 27.32
CA LEU A 47 -23.20 25.07 26.06
C LEU A 47 -23.61 23.60 26.29
N GLY A 48 -23.83 23.22 27.56
CA GLY A 48 -24.16 21.87 27.97
C GLY A 48 -22.96 20.94 28.13
N SER A 49 -23.24 19.70 28.52
CA SER A 49 -22.27 18.65 28.82
C SER A 49 -22.31 17.54 27.77
N SER A 50 -21.25 16.74 27.78
CA SER A 50 -21.19 15.39 27.22
C SER A 50 -20.82 14.42 28.35
N ALA A 51 -20.72 13.13 28.04
CA ALA A 51 -20.26 12.14 29.00
C ALA A 51 -18.84 12.44 29.56
N TRP A 52 -18.02 13.22 28.84
CA TRP A 52 -16.58 13.37 29.10
C TRP A 52 -16.13 14.82 29.36
N ALA A 53 -16.95 15.81 29.00
CA ALA A 53 -16.60 17.22 29.15
C ALA A 53 -17.82 18.14 29.31
N GLN A 54 -17.62 19.24 30.02
CA GLN A 54 -18.51 20.40 30.06
C GLN A 54 -18.01 21.47 29.07
N ARG A 55 -18.92 22.23 28.46
CA ARG A 55 -18.60 23.21 27.42
C ARG A 55 -19.20 24.57 27.73
N TYR A 56 -18.45 25.63 27.47
CA TYR A 56 -18.85 27.00 27.72
C TYR A 56 -18.44 27.92 26.56
N ARG A 57 -19.20 28.99 26.35
CA ARG A 57 -18.77 30.18 25.63
C ARG A 57 -18.40 31.25 26.64
N ILE A 58 -17.20 31.80 26.52
CA ILE A 58 -16.68 32.88 27.35
C ILE A 58 -16.51 34.11 26.48
N ASP A 59 -17.23 35.17 26.79
CA ASP A 59 -17.14 36.45 26.07
C ASP A 59 -16.21 37.39 26.86
N VAL A 60 -15.21 37.97 26.18
CA VAL A 60 -14.24 38.90 26.77
C VAL A 60 -14.15 40.18 25.94
N GLU A 61 -13.72 41.25 26.60
CA GLU A 61 -13.42 42.52 25.93
C GLU A 61 -11.95 42.55 25.50
N ASP A 62 -11.70 42.75 24.20
CA ASP A 62 -10.38 42.97 23.62
C ASP A 62 -10.43 44.20 22.70
N GLN A 63 -9.63 45.22 23.00
CA GLN A 63 -9.52 46.46 22.21
C GLN A 63 -10.87 47.08 21.80
N ASP A 64 -11.79 47.23 22.76
CA ASP A 64 -13.15 47.77 22.57
C ASP A 64 -14.07 46.90 21.67
N GLN A 65 -13.70 45.64 21.41
CA GLN A 65 -14.53 44.63 20.74
C GLN A 65 -14.78 43.44 21.65
N THR A 66 -15.92 42.77 21.46
CA THR A 66 -16.21 41.51 22.16
C THR A 66 -15.69 40.34 21.33
N GLU A 67 -14.80 39.54 21.93
CA GLU A 67 -14.34 38.28 21.38
C GLU A 67 -14.89 37.12 22.20
N SER A 68 -15.25 36.02 21.53
CA SER A 68 -15.85 34.84 22.15
C SER A 68 -14.89 33.65 22.08
N TYR A 69 -14.80 32.89 23.16
CA TYR A 69 -13.95 31.69 23.29
C TYR A 69 -14.78 30.47 23.67
N PHE A 70 -14.48 29.35 23.03
CA PHE A 70 -14.98 28.04 23.42
C PHE A 70 -14.07 27.47 24.51
N LEU A 71 -14.66 27.05 25.62
CA LEU A 71 -13.96 26.44 26.75
C LEU A 71 -14.51 25.04 27.00
N LYS A 72 -13.63 24.04 26.98
CA LYS A 72 -13.92 22.64 27.30
C LYS A 72 -13.27 22.27 28.62
N ILE A 73 -14.02 21.62 29.49
CA ILE A 73 -13.59 21.24 30.84
C ILE A 73 -13.76 19.74 31.04
N SER A 74 -12.72 19.09 31.56
CA SER A 74 -12.72 17.66 31.88
C SER A 74 -12.06 17.42 33.24
N LEU A 75 -12.42 16.30 33.87
CA LEU A 75 -12.02 15.95 35.22
C LEU A 75 -10.96 14.84 35.25
N GLY A 76 -10.10 14.89 36.26
CA GLY A 76 -9.13 13.86 36.59
C GLY A 76 -8.00 13.71 35.57
N VAL A 77 -7.09 12.76 35.85
CA VAL A 77 -5.88 12.55 35.04
C VAL A 77 -6.22 12.22 33.58
N GLN A 78 -7.24 11.40 33.33
CA GLN A 78 -7.66 11.05 31.98
C GLN A 78 -8.22 12.26 31.24
N GLY A 79 -9.05 13.09 31.91
CA GLY A 79 -9.55 14.33 31.32
C GLY A 79 -8.43 15.31 30.97
N LYS A 80 -7.41 15.42 31.82
CA LYS A 80 -6.22 16.24 31.54
C LYS A 80 -5.50 15.81 30.28
N GLU A 81 -5.19 14.51 30.15
CA GLU A 81 -4.44 14.01 29.00
C GLU A 81 -5.30 14.04 27.72
N ALA A 82 -6.62 13.87 27.82
CA ALA A 82 -7.54 14.07 26.69
C ALA A 82 -7.51 15.50 26.15
N LEU A 83 -7.64 16.50 27.03
CA LEU A 83 -7.59 17.93 26.63
C LEU A 83 -6.22 18.33 26.09
N ARG A 84 -5.13 17.78 26.66
CA ARG A 84 -3.79 17.94 26.10
C ARG A 84 -3.68 17.36 24.69
N GLY A 85 -4.19 16.15 24.50
CA GLY A 85 -4.20 15.47 23.21
C GLY A 85 -4.98 16.25 22.15
N GLU A 86 -6.15 16.80 22.52
CA GLU A 86 -6.97 17.65 21.64
C GLU A 86 -6.25 18.95 21.29
N PHE A 87 -5.62 19.62 22.26
CA PHE A 87 -4.84 20.84 22.03
C PHE A 87 -3.72 20.60 21.01
N GLU A 88 -2.88 19.58 21.25
CA GLU A 88 -1.73 19.27 20.40
C GLU A 88 -2.15 18.76 19.01
N SER A 89 -3.26 18.02 18.93
CA SER A 89 -3.86 17.59 17.66
C SER A 89 -4.36 18.79 16.86
N THR A 90 -5.11 19.69 17.51
CA THR A 90 -5.63 20.91 16.88
C THR A 90 -4.49 21.81 16.43
N LEU A 91 -3.44 21.96 17.24
CA LEU A 91 -2.27 22.77 16.90
C LEU A 91 -1.52 22.19 15.69
N ALA A 92 -1.34 20.87 15.63
CA ALA A 92 -0.70 20.19 14.51
C ALA A 92 -1.47 20.42 13.18
N ILE A 93 -2.80 20.27 13.20
CA ILE A 93 -3.64 20.53 12.02
C ILE A 93 -3.62 22.03 11.66
N HIS A 94 -3.82 22.91 12.63
CA HIS A 94 -3.84 24.36 12.43
C HIS A 94 -2.54 24.89 11.83
N SER A 95 -1.40 24.32 12.22
CA SER A 95 -0.08 24.69 11.68
C SER A 95 0.07 24.38 10.18
N ILE A 96 -0.72 23.45 9.65
CA ILE A 96 -0.69 23.04 8.24
C ILE A 96 -1.75 23.77 7.42
N ILE A 97 -2.98 23.89 7.96
CA ILE A 97 -4.16 24.35 7.21
C ILE A 97 -5.00 25.40 7.95
N GLY A 98 -4.41 26.10 8.92
CA GLY A 98 -4.93 27.33 9.53
C GLY A 98 -6.44 27.34 9.76
N SER A 99 -7.18 27.96 8.84
CA SER A 99 -8.63 28.16 8.94
C SER A 99 -9.50 26.90 8.92
N PHE A 100 -8.95 25.70 8.73
CA PHE A 100 -9.75 24.47 8.78
C PHE A 100 -10.04 23.99 10.20
N THR A 101 -9.33 24.49 11.21
CA THR A 101 -9.63 24.25 12.63
C THR A 101 -9.75 25.57 13.39
N PRO A 102 -10.46 25.62 14.53
CA PRO A 102 -10.24 26.68 15.51
C PRO A 102 -8.75 26.75 15.86
N LYS A 103 -8.24 27.97 16.08
CA LYS A 103 -6.90 28.14 16.62
C LYS A 103 -6.93 27.77 18.11
N PRO A 104 -6.14 26.79 18.56
CA PRO A 104 -6.07 26.46 19.99
C PRO A 104 -5.25 27.54 20.70
N ASP A 105 -5.81 28.14 21.76
CA ASP A 105 -5.18 29.25 22.48
C ASP A 105 -4.55 28.80 23.81
N GLY A 106 -5.11 27.77 24.46
CA GLY A 106 -4.48 27.21 25.65
C GLY A 106 -5.16 25.98 26.21
N TRP A 107 -4.43 25.28 27.08
CA TRP A 107 -4.95 24.19 27.90
C TRP A 107 -4.20 24.17 29.24
N GLY A 108 -4.78 23.56 30.28
CA GLY A 108 -4.15 23.51 31.59
C GLY A 108 -5.03 22.93 32.69
N SER A 109 -4.66 23.25 33.94
CA SER A 109 -5.40 22.89 35.15
C SER A 109 -5.71 24.14 35.96
N PHE A 110 -6.89 24.17 36.57
CA PHE A 110 -7.18 25.20 37.57
C PHE A 110 -6.43 24.91 38.87
N LYS A 111 -5.89 25.95 39.49
CA LYS A 111 -5.24 25.90 40.81
C LYS A 111 -6.28 25.84 41.92
N ALA A 112 -7.37 26.61 41.80
CA ALA A 112 -8.47 26.64 42.77
C ALA A 112 -9.30 25.35 42.78
N LEU A 113 -9.31 24.59 41.68
CA LEU A 113 -10.09 23.36 41.55
C LEU A 113 -9.17 22.16 41.20
N PRO A 114 -8.62 21.47 42.22
CA PRO A 114 -7.78 20.30 42.00
C PRO A 114 -8.48 19.21 41.18
N GLY A 115 -7.82 18.74 40.13
CA GLY A 115 -8.37 17.71 39.24
C GLY A 115 -9.35 18.23 38.18
N VAL A 116 -9.50 19.54 38.04
CA VAL A 116 -10.28 20.18 36.96
C VAL A 116 -9.33 20.78 35.93
N HIS A 117 -9.55 20.41 34.67
CA HIS A 117 -8.66 20.74 33.55
C HIS A 117 -9.45 21.46 32.45
N TYR A 118 -8.76 22.29 31.67
CA TYR A 118 -9.37 23.07 30.61
C TYR A 118 -8.60 23.02 29.30
N TYR A 119 -9.32 23.24 28.20
CA TYR A 119 -8.82 23.57 26.86
C TYR A 119 -9.71 24.69 26.31
N PHE A 120 -9.12 25.66 25.61
CA PHE A 120 -9.90 26.71 24.96
C PHE A 120 -9.31 27.16 23.62
N CYS A 121 -10.21 27.63 22.77
CA CYS A 121 -9.94 28.17 21.44
C CYS A 121 -10.97 29.26 21.13
N ARG A 122 -10.78 29.98 20.02
CA ARG A 122 -11.80 30.91 19.52
C ARG A 122 -13.15 30.20 19.31
N PHE A 123 -14.24 30.85 19.71
CA PHE A 123 -15.60 30.36 19.50
C PHE A 123 -16.06 30.66 18.06
N TYR A 124 -16.77 29.72 17.45
CA TYR A 124 -17.36 29.86 16.12
C TYR A 124 -18.84 29.52 16.18
N GLU A 125 -19.67 30.33 15.53
CA GLU A 125 -21.08 30.02 15.30
C GLU A 125 -21.19 29.04 14.13
N LEU A 126 -21.72 27.84 14.38
CA LEU A 126 -21.73 26.76 13.40
C LEU A 126 -23.06 26.73 12.62
N ALA A 127 -22.99 26.57 11.30
CA ALA A 127 -24.18 26.47 10.47
C ALA A 127 -24.90 25.12 10.68
N GLU A 128 -26.22 25.09 10.48
CA GLU A 128 -27.04 23.89 10.67
C GLU A 128 -26.84 22.79 9.60
N HIS A 129 -26.23 23.14 8.46
CA HIS A 129 -26.05 22.23 7.32
C HIS A 129 -24.61 21.75 7.17
N ALA A 130 -24.45 20.59 6.53
CA ALA A 130 -23.14 19.96 6.34
C ALA A 130 -22.27 20.72 5.32
N PRO A 131 -20.93 20.71 5.48
CA PRO A 131 -19.99 21.17 4.45
C PRO A 131 -20.27 20.55 3.08
N LYS A 132 -20.09 21.31 1.99
CA LYS A 132 -20.20 20.72 0.65
C LYS A 132 -19.06 19.71 0.43
N PRO A 133 -19.32 18.51 -0.13
CA PRO A 133 -18.30 17.47 -0.31
C PRO A 133 -17.02 17.96 -1.01
N ALA A 134 -17.14 18.72 -2.10
CA ALA A 134 -15.99 19.19 -2.86
C ALA A 134 -15.07 20.11 -2.04
N GLU A 135 -15.63 21.12 -1.38
CA GLU A 135 -14.88 22.10 -0.58
C GLU A 135 -14.28 21.45 0.67
N PHE A 136 -15.04 20.61 1.36
CA PHE A 136 -14.58 19.89 2.54
C PHE A 136 -13.46 18.91 2.22
N CYS A 137 -13.66 18.05 1.22
CA CYS A 137 -12.66 17.06 0.84
C CYS A 137 -11.40 17.71 0.25
N GLN A 138 -11.48 18.92 -0.32
CA GLN A 138 -10.31 19.69 -0.71
C GLN A 138 -9.45 20.06 0.51
N MET A 139 -10.06 20.47 1.63
CA MET A 139 -9.34 20.77 2.86
C MET A 139 -8.73 19.52 3.50
N VAL A 140 -9.48 18.41 3.57
CA VAL A 140 -8.99 17.13 4.09
C VAL A 140 -7.83 16.61 3.22
N ALA A 141 -7.97 16.63 1.90
CA ALA A 141 -6.92 16.21 0.98
C ALA A 141 -5.68 17.10 1.08
N PHE A 142 -5.85 18.41 1.26
CA PHE A 142 -4.74 19.34 1.48
C PHE A 142 -3.97 18.98 2.76
N LEU A 143 -4.66 18.77 3.88
CA LEU A 143 -4.06 18.34 5.15
C LEU A 143 -3.24 17.05 4.97
N HIS A 144 -3.85 16.01 4.39
CA HIS A 144 -3.18 14.72 4.17
C HIS A 144 -1.95 14.86 3.24
N SER A 145 -2.06 15.67 2.19
CA SER A 145 -0.99 15.86 1.21
C SER A 145 0.16 16.70 1.75
N ARG A 146 -0.10 17.68 2.62
CA ARG A 146 0.91 18.65 3.11
C ARG A 146 1.51 18.32 4.47
N SER A 147 0.85 17.48 5.28
CA SER A 147 1.39 17.03 6.56
C SER A 147 2.71 16.25 6.39
N GLU A 148 3.64 16.39 7.31
CA GLU A 148 4.88 15.61 7.33
C GLU A 148 5.13 15.07 8.73
N SER A 149 5.27 13.75 8.84
CA SER A 149 5.63 13.14 10.13
C SER A 149 7.02 13.62 10.55
N PRO A 150 7.21 14.16 11.78
CA PRO A 150 8.49 14.73 12.22
C PRO A 150 9.68 13.77 12.15
N ASN A 151 9.43 12.46 12.16
CA ASN A 151 10.44 11.41 12.09
C ASN A 151 10.21 10.44 10.92
N GLY A 152 9.30 10.77 10.00
CA GLY A 152 8.96 9.91 8.86
C GLY A 152 8.21 8.61 9.22
N LYS A 153 7.78 8.43 10.48
CA LYS A 153 7.08 7.22 10.96
C LYS A 153 5.58 7.45 11.13
N PHE A 154 4.82 6.36 11.19
CA PHE A 154 3.41 6.39 11.60
C PHE A 154 3.32 6.52 13.12
N GLY A 155 2.33 7.26 13.64
CA GLY A 155 2.13 7.49 15.07
C GLY A 155 2.11 8.96 15.47
N PHE A 156 2.23 9.24 16.76
CA PHE A 156 2.19 10.59 17.30
C PHE A 156 3.07 10.71 18.55
N HIS A 157 3.49 11.93 18.86
CA HIS A 157 4.42 12.19 19.97
C HIS A 157 3.78 12.04 21.37
N LEU A 158 2.46 11.85 21.44
CA LEU A 158 1.71 11.64 22.67
C LEU A 158 0.45 10.80 22.42
N VAL A 159 -0.17 10.34 23.50
CA VAL A 159 -1.46 9.64 23.49
C VAL A 159 -2.57 10.66 23.25
N THR A 160 -3.38 10.43 22.22
CA THR A 160 -4.62 11.16 21.95
C THR A 160 -5.83 10.30 22.33
N TYR A 161 -7.01 10.90 22.41
CA TYR A 161 -8.20 10.25 22.98
C TYR A 161 -9.40 10.40 22.05
N ASN A 162 -10.16 9.32 21.87
CA ASN A 162 -11.50 9.40 21.29
C ASN A 162 -12.51 9.16 22.41
N GLY A 163 -13.22 10.21 22.81
CA GLY A 163 -13.96 10.21 24.08
C GLY A 163 -13.00 10.05 25.26
N ASP A 164 -13.23 9.05 26.11
CA ASP A 164 -12.35 8.71 27.24
C ASP A 164 -11.43 7.50 26.97
N LEU A 165 -11.28 7.10 25.71
CA LEU A 165 -10.43 5.97 25.29
C LEU A 165 -9.08 6.47 24.76
N PRO A 166 -7.95 6.08 25.37
CA PRO A 166 -6.62 6.39 24.84
C PRO A 166 -6.35 5.62 23.54
N GLN A 167 -5.69 6.27 22.60
CA GLN A 167 -5.14 5.64 21.39
C GLN A 167 -3.71 5.17 21.62
N GLU A 168 -3.34 4.04 20.98
CA GLU A 168 -1.95 3.57 20.99
C GLU A 168 -1.19 4.24 19.84
N ASN A 169 -0.53 5.35 20.16
CA ASN A 169 0.12 6.24 19.19
C ASN A 169 1.63 6.04 19.07
N GLY A 170 2.19 4.99 19.69
CA GLY A 170 3.61 4.66 19.58
C GLY A 170 4.06 4.63 18.12
N TYR A 171 5.27 5.14 17.85
CA TYR A 171 5.75 5.22 16.47
C TYR A 171 6.09 3.84 15.89
N ALA A 172 5.71 3.62 14.63
CA ALA A 172 6.05 2.41 13.86
C ALA A 172 6.55 2.76 12.46
N ASP A 173 7.42 1.91 11.92
CA ASP A 173 8.04 2.11 10.60
C ASP A 173 7.10 1.75 9.45
N THR A 174 6.10 0.90 9.70
CA THR A 174 5.10 0.51 8.70
C THR A 174 3.69 0.79 9.19
N TRP A 175 2.78 1.04 8.26
CA TRP A 175 1.38 1.26 8.60
C TRP A 175 0.71 -0.02 9.08
N GLU A 176 1.08 -1.17 8.53
CA GLU A 176 0.58 -2.48 8.97
C GLU A 176 0.84 -2.68 10.47
N GLU A 177 2.07 -2.42 10.91
CA GLU A 177 2.45 -2.56 12.32
C GLU A 177 1.67 -1.61 13.21
N PHE A 178 1.64 -0.31 12.86
CA PHE A 178 0.90 0.69 13.61
C PHE A 178 -0.58 0.33 13.75
N PHE A 179 -1.23 0.00 12.61
CA PHE A 179 -2.65 -0.33 12.59
C PHE A 179 -2.95 -1.60 13.38
N ARG A 180 -2.13 -2.65 13.24
CA ARG A 180 -2.30 -3.91 14.00
C ARG A 180 -2.28 -3.66 15.49
N ILE A 181 -1.29 -2.91 15.99
CA ILE A 181 -1.17 -2.57 17.42
C ILE A 181 -2.41 -1.81 17.89
N GLY A 182 -2.84 -0.77 17.17
CA GLY A 182 -4.03 0.00 17.50
C GLY A 182 -5.32 -0.83 17.47
N PHE A 183 -5.42 -1.79 16.54
CA PHE A 183 -6.55 -2.70 16.41
C PHE A 183 -6.63 -3.67 17.60
N GLU A 184 -5.51 -4.30 17.98
CA GLU A 184 -5.42 -5.17 19.16
C GLU A 184 -5.74 -4.41 20.45
N HIS A 185 -5.21 -3.19 20.59
CA HIS A 185 -5.49 -2.31 21.72
C HIS A 185 -6.99 -2.03 21.85
N MET A 186 -7.67 -1.68 20.75
CA MET A 186 -9.11 -1.42 20.78
C MET A 186 -9.94 -2.67 21.11
N ILE A 187 -9.57 -3.86 20.60
CA ILE A 187 -10.20 -5.12 21.02
C ILE A 187 -10.08 -5.32 22.53
N ASN A 188 -8.87 -5.13 23.08
CA ASN A 188 -8.62 -5.29 24.50
C ASN A 188 -9.42 -4.28 25.33
N MET A 189 -9.55 -3.03 24.86
CA MET A 189 -10.39 -2.03 25.50
C MET A 189 -11.87 -2.41 25.47
N SER A 190 -12.38 -2.90 24.33
CA SER A 190 -13.76 -3.38 24.21
C SER A 190 -14.03 -4.55 25.15
N ILE A 191 -13.12 -5.51 25.27
CA ILE A 191 -13.24 -6.65 26.20
C ILE A 191 -13.19 -6.17 27.66
N LYS A 192 -12.26 -5.27 27.98
CA LYS A 192 -12.11 -4.74 29.34
C LYS A 192 -13.37 -3.99 29.81
N ARG A 193 -14.06 -3.28 28.92
CA ARG A 193 -15.26 -2.50 29.24
C ARG A 193 -16.58 -3.27 29.09
N GLY A 194 -16.67 -4.15 28.10
CA GLY A 194 -17.91 -4.85 27.72
C GLY A 194 -17.93 -6.36 27.99
N GLY A 195 -16.83 -6.93 28.49
CA GLY A 195 -16.68 -8.37 28.70
C GLY A 195 -16.19 -9.12 27.45
N VAL A 196 -15.86 -10.40 27.62
CA VAL A 196 -15.31 -11.27 26.57
C VAL A 196 -16.33 -11.52 25.44
N TRP A 197 -15.85 -11.56 24.21
CA TRP A 197 -16.66 -11.85 23.03
C TRP A 197 -16.43 -13.30 22.61
N ALA A 198 -17.39 -14.19 22.85
CA ALA A 198 -17.25 -15.61 22.51
C ALA A 198 -17.00 -15.81 21.00
N GLU A 199 -17.63 -15.01 20.15
CA GLU A 199 -17.51 -15.07 18.70
C GLU A 199 -16.16 -14.61 18.17
N LEU A 200 -15.34 -13.95 19.00
CA LEU A 200 -14.00 -13.50 18.63
C LEU A 200 -13.00 -14.66 18.62
N GLU A 201 -13.32 -15.77 19.28
CA GLU A 201 -12.51 -16.99 19.30
C GLU A 201 -12.27 -17.49 17.85
N GLY A 202 -11.01 -17.69 17.49
CA GLY A 202 -10.59 -18.05 16.12
C GLY A 202 -10.56 -16.89 15.12
N LEU A 203 -11.48 -15.92 15.19
CA LEU A 203 -11.47 -14.73 14.32
C LEU A 203 -10.32 -13.79 14.64
N TYR A 204 -10.00 -13.59 15.93
CA TYR A 204 -8.89 -12.73 16.34
C TYR A 204 -7.58 -13.11 15.64
N THR A 205 -7.15 -14.36 15.80
CA THR A 205 -5.89 -14.83 15.24
C THR A 205 -5.89 -14.73 13.71
N ALA A 206 -7.01 -15.05 13.07
CA ALA A 206 -7.12 -14.93 11.62
C ALA A 206 -7.03 -13.47 11.14
N MET A 207 -7.62 -12.53 11.87
CA MET A 207 -7.51 -11.10 11.57
C MET A 207 -6.06 -10.61 11.66
N ILE A 208 -5.40 -10.91 12.78
CA ILE A 208 -4.04 -10.43 13.06
C ILE A 208 -3.01 -11.08 12.13
N VAL A 209 -3.09 -12.39 11.91
CA VAL A 209 -2.06 -13.14 11.17
C VAL A 209 -2.31 -13.16 9.67
N LYS A 210 -3.56 -13.07 9.21
CA LYS A 210 -3.90 -13.23 7.79
C LYS A 210 -4.45 -11.96 7.16
N VAL A 211 -5.57 -11.45 7.69
CA VAL A 211 -6.34 -10.38 7.01
C VAL A 211 -5.61 -9.05 7.02
N ILE A 212 -5.12 -8.60 8.19
CA ILE A 212 -4.41 -7.32 8.31
C ILE A 212 -3.15 -7.31 7.43
N PRO A 213 -2.25 -8.31 7.50
CA PRO A 213 -1.11 -8.39 6.58
C PRO A 213 -1.53 -8.44 5.11
N ARG A 214 -2.57 -9.21 4.76
CA ARG A 214 -3.06 -9.32 3.38
C ARG A 214 -3.53 -7.99 2.83
N LEU A 215 -4.21 -7.17 3.61
CA LEU A 215 -4.81 -5.92 3.13
C LEU A 215 -3.86 -4.73 3.22
N LEU A 216 -2.94 -4.71 4.20
CA LEU A 216 -2.10 -3.54 4.46
C LEU A 216 -0.69 -3.66 3.89
N ARG A 217 -0.02 -4.80 4.08
CA ARG A 217 1.35 -5.03 3.58
C ARG A 217 1.54 -4.78 2.08
N PRO A 218 0.57 -5.11 1.20
CA PRO A 218 0.68 -4.79 -0.22
C PRO A 218 0.98 -3.32 -0.50
N MET A 219 0.43 -2.39 0.27
CA MET A 219 0.60 -0.95 0.04
C MET A 219 2.04 -0.46 0.26
N GLU A 220 2.86 -1.24 0.96
CA GLU A 220 4.25 -0.92 1.32
C GLU A 220 5.24 -1.96 0.74
N THR A 221 4.78 -2.80 -0.19
CA THR A 221 5.60 -3.83 -0.86
C THR A 221 5.56 -3.68 -2.37
N GLY A 222 6.59 -4.20 -3.05
CA GLY A 222 6.68 -4.14 -4.51
C GLY A 222 6.87 -2.72 -5.05
N ARG A 223 7.72 -1.91 -4.39
CA ARG A 223 7.98 -0.48 -4.66
C ARG A 223 6.81 0.47 -4.36
N ARG A 224 5.71 -0.03 -3.82
CA ARG A 224 4.69 0.83 -3.22
C ARG A 224 5.18 1.27 -1.85
N SER A 225 4.87 2.51 -1.52
CA SER A 225 5.10 3.12 -0.23
C SER A 225 3.93 4.04 0.04
N ILE A 226 3.49 4.11 1.29
CA ILE A 226 2.51 5.10 1.72
C ILE A 226 3.19 6.11 2.64
N LYS A 227 2.75 7.36 2.52
CA LYS A 227 3.23 8.46 3.34
C LYS A 227 2.46 8.49 4.66
N PRO A 228 3.11 8.63 5.82
CA PRO A 228 2.44 9.01 7.06
C PRO A 228 1.84 10.41 6.93
N ALA A 229 0.52 10.48 6.83
CA ALA A 229 -0.26 11.70 6.70
C ALA A 229 -0.95 12.00 8.04
N LEU A 230 -0.92 13.26 8.48
CA LEU A 230 -1.65 13.68 9.68
C LEU A 230 -3.15 13.55 9.43
N VAL A 231 -3.82 12.73 10.23
CA VAL A 231 -5.28 12.56 10.22
C VAL A 231 -5.91 13.28 11.41
N HIS A 232 -7.19 13.63 11.32
CA HIS A 232 -8.01 14.06 12.45
C HIS A 232 -8.18 12.93 13.46
N GLY A 233 -8.31 11.68 12.99
CA GLY A 233 -8.37 10.47 13.83
C GLY A 233 -9.70 10.22 14.53
N ASP A 234 -10.69 11.10 14.33
CA ASP A 234 -12.08 10.98 14.78
C ASP A 234 -13.03 11.76 13.88
N LEU A 235 -12.81 11.77 12.56
CA LEU A 235 -13.61 12.61 11.67
C LEU A 235 -14.93 11.95 11.28
N TRP A 236 -15.99 12.31 11.99
CA TRP A 236 -17.38 11.98 11.66
C TRP A 236 -18.19 13.29 11.60
N CYS A 237 -19.45 13.24 11.17
CA CYS A 237 -20.26 14.44 10.98
C CYS A 237 -20.39 15.35 12.23
N GLY A 238 -20.31 14.79 13.44
CA GLY A 238 -20.35 15.57 14.68
C GLY A 238 -19.10 16.43 14.93
N ASN A 239 -18.01 16.18 14.21
CA ASN A 239 -16.72 16.88 14.30
C ASN A 239 -16.40 17.71 13.05
N ALA A 240 -17.40 17.95 12.19
CA ALA A 240 -17.29 18.74 10.99
C ALA A 240 -18.48 19.71 10.87
N ALA A 241 -18.19 20.97 10.59
CA ALA A 241 -19.21 22.02 10.47
C ALA A 241 -18.80 23.08 9.45
N ILE A 242 -19.67 24.08 9.28
CA ILE A 242 -19.37 25.30 8.54
C ILE A 242 -19.34 26.46 9.53
N ASP A 243 -18.33 27.30 9.46
CA ASP A 243 -18.34 28.59 10.15
C ASP A 243 -19.39 29.51 9.49
N SER A 244 -20.43 29.88 10.25
CA SER A 244 -21.53 30.70 9.76
C SER A 244 -21.09 32.08 9.29
N ALA A 245 -19.98 32.61 9.84
CA ALA A 245 -19.47 33.93 9.47
C ALA A 245 -18.79 33.92 8.09
N THR A 246 -18.04 32.87 7.77
CA THR A 246 -17.24 32.81 6.54
C THR A 246 -17.77 31.85 5.48
N GLY A 247 -18.71 30.97 5.83
CA GLY A 247 -19.20 29.89 4.98
C GLY A 247 -18.15 28.80 4.71
N ARG A 248 -17.03 28.79 5.43
CA ARG A 248 -15.93 27.84 5.21
C ARG A 248 -16.07 26.58 6.06
N PRO A 249 -15.63 25.41 5.57
CA PRO A 249 -15.58 24.20 6.38
C PRO A 249 -14.64 24.33 7.57
N LEU A 250 -15.02 23.70 8.68
CA LEU A 250 -14.30 23.66 9.94
C LEU A 250 -14.36 22.22 10.51
N ILE A 251 -13.26 21.77 11.10
CA ILE A 251 -13.17 20.52 11.87
C ILE A 251 -12.68 20.82 13.29
N TYR A 252 -13.13 20.03 14.26
CA TYR A 252 -12.84 20.23 15.69
C TYR A 252 -12.92 18.92 16.48
N ASP A 253 -12.41 18.92 17.71
CA ASP A 253 -12.28 17.74 18.56
C ASP A 253 -11.38 16.61 17.96
N PRO A 254 -10.17 16.93 17.45
CA PRO A 254 -9.30 15.94 16.84
C PRO A 254 -8.59 15.04 17.85
N ALA A 255 -8.37 13.80 17.44
CA ALA A 255 -7.58 12.79 18.11
C ALA A 255 -6.46 12.32 17.16
N SER A 256 -5.56 13.25 16.80
CA SER A 256 -4.68 13.11 15.65
C SER A 256 -3.51 12.14 15.86
N PHE A 257 -3.03 11.61 14.74
CA PHE A 257 -1.76 10.90 14.59
C PHE A 257 -1.39 10.84 13.10
N TYR A 258 -0.16 10.44 12.78
CA TYR A 258 0.27 10.22 11.39
C TYR A 258 -0.11 8.79 10.95
N ALA A 259 -0.91 8.68 9.90
CA ALA A 259 -1.54 7.46 9.43
C ALA A 259 -1.44 7.28 7.91
N HIS A 260 -1.87 6.13 7.40
CA HIS A 260 -2.31 6.07 6.00
C HIS A 260 -3.51 7.01 5.80
N ASN A 261 -3.47 7.91 4.81
CA ASN A 261 -4.51 8.92 4.60
C ASN A 261 -5.94 8.35 4.45
N GLU A 262 -6.11 7.15 3.89
CA GLU A 262 -7.44 6.54 3.73
C GLU A 262 -8.03 6.02 5.05
N TYR A 263 -7.24 5.96 6.12
CA TYR A 263 -7.72 5.59 7.45
C TYR A 263 -8.89 6.46 7.92
N GLU A 264 -8.82 7.77 7.66
CA GLU A 264 -9.87 8.72 8.02
C GLU A 264 -11.22 8.35 7.39
N LEU A 265 -11.20 7.85 6.15
CA LEU A 265 -12.40 7.45 5.41
C LEU A 265 -13.07 6.20 6.03
N GLY A 266 -12.34 5.44 6.85
CA GLY A 266 -12.91 4.34 7.63
C GLY A 266 -14.00 4.81 8.58
N ASN A 267 -13.84 6.00 9.17
CA ASN A 267 -14.87 6.60 10.03
C ASN A 267 -16.03 7.18 9.21
N TRP A 268 -15.87 7.41 7.91
CA TRP A 268 -16.94 7.88 7.03
C TRP A 268 -17.85 6.74 6.56
N ARG A 269 -17.33 5.51 6.54
CA ARG A 269 -18.02 4.34 5.98
C ARG A 269 -19.36 4.04 6.67
N PRO A 270 -19.51 4.11 8.01
CA PRO A 270 -20.79 3.85 8.64
C PRO A 270 -21.78 4.98 8.36
N GLU A 271 -22.98 4.64 7.90
CA GLU A 271 -24.04 5.62 7.58
C GLU A 271 -24.34 6.57 8.75
N ARG A 272 -24.28 6.07 9.99
CA ARG A 272 -24.46 6.86 11.22
C ARG A 272 -23.49 8.05 11.36
N ASN A 273 -22.36 8.03 10.65
CA ASN A 273 -21.33 9.07 10.72
C ASN A 273 -21.51 10.15 9.64
N GLY A 274 -22.60 10.09 8.85
CA GLY A 274 -23.14 11.21 8.06
C GLY A 274 -22.42 11.54 6.75
N PHE A 275 -21.31 10.89 6.44
CA PHE A 275 -20.57 11.10 5.20
C PHE A 275 -21.07 10.17 4.08
N THR A 276 -21.76 10.75 3.10
CA THR A 276 -22.31 10.02 1.96
C THR A 276 -21.24 9.67 0.93
N ARG A 277 -21.61 8.86 -0.07
CA ARG A 277 -20.71 8.46 -1.16
C ARG A 277 -20.08 9.64 -1.90
N SER A 278 -20.77 10.78 -2.00
CA SER A 278 -20.22 11.98 -2.65
C SER A 278 -18.97 12.53 -1.97
N TYR A 279 -18.79 12.30 -0.66
CA TYR A 279 -17.55 12.69 0.04
C TYR A 279 -16.38 11.77 -0.33
N PHE A 280 -16.63 10.46 -0.44
CA PHE A 280 -15.62 9.51 -0.91
C PHE A 280 -15.19 9.83 -2.34
N ASP A 281 -16.14 10.10 -3.23
CA ASP A 281 -15.87 10.41 -4.64
C ASP A 281 -15.16 11.78 -4.76
N ALA A 282 -15.56 12.78 -3.96
CA ALA A 282 -14.89 14.08 -3.91
C ALA A 282 -13.45 13.96 -3.41
N TYR A 283 -13.18 13.22 -2.33
CA TYR A 283 -11.83 12.98 -1.84
C TYR A 283 -10.97 12.25 -2.88
N HIS A 284 -11.49 11.19 -3.51
CA HIS A 284 -10.74 10.41 -4.49
C HIS A 284 -10.61 11.07 -5.87
N SER A 285 -11.35 12.15 -6.13
CA SER A 285 -11.09 13.04 -7.27
C SER A 285 -9.78 13.85 -7.11
N ILE A 286 -9.30 13.97 -5.87
CA ILE A 286 -8.07 14.73 -5.52
C ILE A 286 -6.92 13.78 -5.18
N ILE A 287 -7.18 12.79 -4.32
CA ILE A 287 -6.19 11.78 -3.90
C ILE A 287 -6.57 10.41 -4.45
N PRO A 288 -5.83 9.88 -5.44
CA PRO A 288 -6.10 8.55 -5.99
C PRO A 288 -6.11 7.47 -4.89
N LYS A 289 -6.94 6.44 -5.09
CA LYS A 289 -6.97 5.28 -4.19
C LYS A 289 -5.61 4.61 -4.11
N THR A 290 -5.20 4.25 -2.91
CA THR A 290 -3.94 3.54 -2.70
C THR A 290 -3.99 2.15 -3.31
N ALA A 291 -2.97 1.80 -4.09
CA ALA A 291 -2.84 0.48 -4.69
C ALA A 291 -2.44 -0.59 -3.64
N PRO A 292 -2.92 -1.85 -3.74
CA PRO A 292 -3.86 -2.38 -4.74
C PRO A 292 -5.26 -1.76 -4.63
N THR A 293 -5.80 -1.26 -5.73
CA THR A 293 -7.10 -0.56 -5.73
C THR A 293 -8.29 -1.52 -5.64
N GLU A 294 -8.10 -2.77 -6.03
CA GLU A 294 -9.04 -3.87 -5.87
C GLU A 294 -9.29 -4.21 -4.39
N ASP A 295 -8.31 -3.96 -3.52
CA ASP A 295 -8.41 -4.19 -2.08
C ASP A 295 -9.04 -2.98 -1.35
N TYR A 296 -9.29 -1.87 -2.06
CA TYR A 296 -9.72 -0.60 -1.46
C TYR A 296 -10.94 -0.76 -0.56
N ASP A 297 -12.01 -1.40 -1.05
CA ASP A 297 -13.24 -1.50 -0.27
C ASP A 297 -13.02 -2.30 1.02
N ASP A 298 -12.27 -3.39 0.97
CA ASP A 298 -11.97 -4.21 2.14
C ASP A 298 -11.02 -3.51 3.12
N ARG A 299 -10.08 -2.69 2.63
CA ARG A 299 -9.25 -1.84 3.50
C ARG A 299 -10.09 -0.80 4.24
N ILE A 300 -11.00 -0.11 3.55
CA ILE A 300 -11.88 0.86 4.22
C ILE A 300 -12.78 0.16 5.24
N ALA A 301 -13.20 -1.09 4.96
CA ALA A 301 -13.97 -1.88 5.92
C ALA A 301 -13.13 -2.23 7.15
N LEU A 302 -11.87 -2.63 6.95
CA LEU A 302 -10.91 -2.86 8.02
C LEU A 302 -10.69 -1.63 8.90
N TYR A 303 -10.53 -0.45 8.29
CA TYR A 303 -10.41 0.81 9.04
C TYR A 303 -11.70 1.15 9.78
N SER A 304 -12.86 0.94 9.15
CA SER A 304 -14.16 1.15 9.79
C SER A 304 -14.39 0.25 11.01
N MET A 305 -13.94 -1.01 10.95
CA MET A 305 -14.00 -1.93 12.10
C MET A 305 -13.26 -1.38 13.32
N ARG A 306 -12.12 -0.69 13.15
CA ARG A 306 -11.44 -0.03 14.27
C ARG A 306 -12.38 0.95 14.97
N PHE A 307 -13.06 1.82 14.22
CA PHE A 307 -13.98 2.81 14.79
C PHE A 307 -15.21 2.16 15.42
N ASN A 308 -15.69 1.03 14.88
CA ASN A 308 -16.76 0.25 15.51
C ASN A 308 -16.29 -0.44 16.81
N LEU A 309 -15.06 -0.92 16.90
CA LEU A 309 -14.47 -1.44 18.15
C LEU A 309 -14.42 -0.35 19.22
N GLN A 310 -13.98 0.85 18.84
CA GLN A 310 -13.99 2.03 19.70
C GLN A 310 -15.42 2.36 20.18
N ALA A 311 -16.41 2.39 19.27
CA ALA A 311 -17.80 2.63 19.63
C ALA A 311 -18.35 1.54 20.58
N ALA A 312 -18.00 0.26 20.35
CA ALA A 312 -18.37 -0.84 21.24
C ALA A 312 -17.72 -0.70 22.63
N ALA A 313 -16.50 -0.15 22.73
CA ALA A 313 -15.83 0.13 24.00
C ALA A 313 -16.44 1.34 24.73
N LEU A 314 -16.84 2.40 24.03
CA LEU A 314 -17.53 3.56 24.62
C LEU A 314 -18.95 3.21 25.08
N PHE A 315 -19.65 2.39 24.30
CA PHE A 315 -21.06 2.07 24.50
C PHE A 315 -21.27 0.54 24.59
N PRO A 316 -20.73 -0.14 25.63
CA PRO A 316 -20.74 -1.61 25.71
C PRO A 316 -22.14 -2.24 25.80
N LYS A 317 -23.17 -1.44 26.11
CA LYS A 317 -24.58 -1.88 26.12
C LYS A 317 -25.23 -1.86 24.74
N VAL A 318 -24.61 -1.23 23.74
CA VAL A 318 -25.11 -1.14 22.36
C VAL A 318 -24.42 -2.23 21.54
N THR A 319 -25.07 -3.39 21.41
CA THR A 319 -24.44 -4.59 20.82
C THR A 319 -24.21 -4.46 19.30
N SER A 320 -24.98 -3.63 18.61
CA SER A 320 -24.90 -3.49 17.14
C SER A 320 -23.50 -3.13 16.64
N PHE A 321 -22.70 -2.39 17.42
CA PHE A 321 -21.29 -2.12 17.08
C PHE A 321 -20.44 -3.38 17.09
N ARG A 322 -20.59 -4.22 18.12
CA ARG A 322 -19.91 -5.51 18.22
C ARG A 322 -20.37 -6.46 17.12
N ASP A 323 -21.68 -6.54 16.90
CA ASP A 323 -22.27 -7.45 15.92
C ASP A 323 -21.74 -7.12 14.51
N SER A 324 -21.69 -5.83 14.16
CA SER A 324 -21.10 -5.35 12.91
C SER A 324 -19.61 -5.71 12.77
N VAL A 325 -18.81 -5.58 13.84
CA VAL A 325 -17.39 -5.98 13.80
C VAL A 325 -17.24 -7.47 13.56
N ILE A 326 -18.00 -8.30 14.28
CA ILE A 326 -17.92 -9.76 14.15
C ILE A 326 -18.35 -10.23 12.75
N GLU A 327 -19.42 -9.65 12.19
CA GLU A 327 -19.86 -9.95 10.82
C GLU A 327 -18.76 -9.60 9.79
N GLU A 328 -18.16 -8.43 9.92
CA GLU A 328 -17.14 -7.95 9.00
C GLU A 328 -15.84 -8.77 9.12
N MET A 329 -15.44 -9.15 10.34
CA MET A 329 -14.33 -10.07 10.58
C MET A 329 -14.58 -11.42 9.90
N ARG A 330 -15.77 -12.02 10.04
CA ARG A 330 -16.11 -13.29 9.38
C ARG A 330 -15.99 -13.16 7.87
N ARG A 331 -16.56 -12.09 7.29
CA ARG A 331 -16.50 -11.82 5.85
C ARG A 331 -15.07 -11.78 5.33
N LEU A 332 -14.19 -11.00 5.99
CA LEU A 332 -12.81 -10.83 5.57
C LEU A 332 -11.96 -12.09 5.80
N VAL A 333 -12.14 -12.79 6.93
CA VAL A 333 -11.45 -14.05 7.21
C VAL A 333 -11.83 -15.12 6.19
N THR A 334 -13.10 -15.21 5.81
CA THR A 334 -13.56 -16.13 4.75
C THR A 334 -13.03 -15.73 3.38
N LYS A 335 -12.94 -14.42 3.07
CA LYS A 335 -12.43 -13.93 1.79
C LYS A 335 -10.92 -14.10 1.63
N TYR A 336 -10.16 -14.05 2.72
CA TYR A 336 -8.69 -14.11 2.72
C TYR A 336 -8.14 -15.29 3.54
N PRO A 337 -8.50 -16.54 3.21
CA PRO A 337 -8.18 -17.70 4.04
C PRO A 337 -6.68 -18.01 4.07
N GLY A 338 -5.92 -17.69 3.03
CA GLY A 338 -4.47 -17.87 2.95
C GLY A 338 -3.65 -16.60 3.21
N GLY A 339 -4.29 -15.49 3.61
CA GLY A 339 -3.61 -14.28 4.07
C GLY A 339 -2.63 -13.67 3.06
N TYR A 340 -1.59 -13.03 3.59
CA TYR A 340 -0.57 -12.39 2.74
C TYR A 340 0.27 -13.42 1.97
N GLU A 341 0.49 -14.61 2.52
CA GLU A 341 1.25 -15.68 1.87
C GLU A 341 0.60 -16.11 0.55
N GLU A 342 -0.73 -16.25 0.52
CA GLU A 342 -1.47 -16.54 -0.71
C GLU A 342 -1.31 -15.42 -1.75
N TYR A 343 -1.38 -14.16 -1.31
CA TYR A 343 -1.14 -12.99 -2.15
C TYR A 343 0.31 -12.92 -2.67
N ALA A 344 1.30 -13.28 -1.86
CA ALA A 344 2.69 -13.32 -2.30
C ALA A 344 2.95 -14.43 -3.33
N ARG A 345 2.25 -15.57 -3.21
CA ARG A 345 2.40 -16.72 -4.13
C ARG A 345 1.91 -16.45 -5.55
N THR A 346 0.90 -15.59 -5.74
CA THR A 346 0.45 -15.20 -7.09
C THR A 346 1.50 -14.42 -7.88
N SER A 347 2.61 -14.00 -7.24
CA SER A 347 3.72 -13.26 -7.85
C SER A 347 4.87 -14.14 -8.38
N CYS A 348 4.73 -15.47 -8.40
CA CYS A 348 5.75 -16.43 -8.87
C CYS A 348 5.33 -17.17 -10.16
N THR A 349 6.30 -17.42 -11.04
CA THR A 349 6.06 -17.77 -12.46
C THR A 349 6.80 -19.05 -12.89
N PHE A 350 6.23 -19.80 -13.84
CA PHE A 350 6.81 -21.02 -14.41
C PHE A 350 7.24 -20.82 -15.88
N GLN A 351 8.38 -21.42 -16.30
CA GLN A 351 8.89 -21.45 -17.68
C GLN A 351 8.81 -22.87 -18.28
N GLY A 352 8.14 -23.04 -19.42
CA GLY A 352 7.96 -24.32 -20.14
C GLY A 352 9.25 -24.91 -20.76
N ASP A 353 9.33 -26.23 -20.92
CA ASP A 353 10.53 -26.95 -21.39
C ASP A 353 10.65 -27.03 -22.93
N ALA A 354 11.89 -27.02 -23.43
CA ALA A 354 12.27 -27.35 -24.79
C ALA A 354 12.45 -28.88 -24.92
N GLY A 355 11.33 -29.58 -24.94
CA GLY A 355 11.25 -31.02 -25.12
C GLY A 355 9.79 -31.43 -25.04
N ASN A 356 9.11 -31.51 -26.18
CA ASN A 356 7.64 -31.62 -26.34
C ASN A 356 6.92 -32.74 -25.57
N ARG A 357 7.59 -33.53 -24.71
CA ARG A 357 6.95 -34.50 -23.82
C ARG A 357 6.76 -33.91 -22.42
N GLY A 358 5.54 -33.49 -22.11
CA GLY A 358 5.10 -33.20 -20.75
C GLY A 358 4.93 -31.72 -20.37
N VAL A 359 5.10 -30.77 -21.31
CA VAL A 359 4.90 -29.33 -21.03
C VAL A 359 3.48 -29.05 -20.55
N LYS A 360 2.47 -29.63 -21.22
CA LYS A 360 1.06 -29.51 -20.82
C LYS A 360 0.84 -29.94 -19.36
N GLU A 361 1.31 -31.13 -19.00
CA GLU A 361 1.17 -31.66 -17.62
C GLU A 361 1.93 -30.79 -16.62
N THR A 362 3.11 -30.31 -17.00
CA THR A 362 3.91 -29.44 -16.12
C THR A 362 3.21 -28.10 -15.86
N VAL A 363 2.61 -27.49 -16.89
CA VAL A 363 1.83 -26.24 -16.73
C VAL A 363 0.58 -26.49 -15.91
N LEU A 364 -0.16 -27.58 -16.16
CA LEU A 364 -1.30 -27.98 -15.33
C LEU A 364 -0.89 -28.15 -13.87
N GLN A 365 0.23 -28.83 -13.62
CA GLN A 365 0.76 -29.04 -12.29
C GLN A 365 1.19 -27.73 -11.62
N ALA A 366 1.85 -26.82 -12.35
CA ALA A 366 2.18 -25.49 -11.84
C ALA A 366 0.92 -24.70 -11.46
N LEU A 367 -0.09 -24.67 -12.32
CA LEU A 367 -1.38 -24.03 -12.05
C LEU A 367 -2.07 -24.62 -10.82
N ARG A 368 -2.06 -25.97 -10.68
CA ARG A 368 -2.56 -26.69 -9.49
C ARG A 368 -1.77 -26.37 -8.22
N CYS A 369 -0.46 -26.15 -8.34
CA CYS A 369 0.40 -25.74 -7.22
C CYS A 369 0.19 -24.28 -6.79
N GLY A 370 -0.53 -23.47 -7.57
CA GLY A 370 -0.86 -22.08 -7.22
C GLY A 370 -0.19 -21.02 -8.10
N TYR A 371 0.57 -21.41 -9.13
CA TYR A 371 1.13 -20.45 -10.08
C TYR A 371 0.00 -19.77 -10.85
N ARG A 372 0.14 -18.47 -11.08
CA ARG A 372 -0.79 -17.65 -11.87
C ARG A 372 -0.12 -16.85 -12.98
N HIS A 373 1.21 -16.87 -13.05
CA HIS A 373 1.97 -16.34 -14.17
C HIS A 373 2.64 -17.51 -14.89
N ILE A 374 2.44 -17.60 -16.21
CA ILE A 374 3.08 -18.58 -17.09
C ILE A 374 3.93 -17.83 -18.12
N ASP A 375 5.23 -18.13 -18.16
CA ASP A 375 6.18 -17.61 -19.13
C ASP A 375 6.46 -18.65 -20.23
N THR A 376 6.24 -18.25 -21.48
CA THR A 376 6.52 -19.05 -22.67
C THR A 376 7.17 -18.19 -23.76
N ALA A 377 7.42 -18.77 -24.93
CA ALA A 377 7.97 -18.10 -26.11
C ALA A 377 7.62 -18.90 -27.37
N ALA A 378 7.42 -18.22 -28.50
CA ALA A 378 7.26 -18.88 -29.79
C ALA A 378 8.44 -19.82 -30.11
N ALA A 379 9.66 -19.41 -29.74
CA ALA A 379 10.88 -20.18 -29.93
C ALA A 379 10.92 -21.51 -29.15
N TYR A 380 10.06 -21.70 -28.14
CA TYR A 380 10.01 -22.95 -27.38
C TYR A 380 9.18 -24.02 -28.10
N GLY A 381 8.36 -23.65 -29.09
CA GLY A 381 7.60 -24.59 -29.90
C GLY A 381 6.53 -25.37 -29.15
N ASN A 382 6.07 -24.85 -27.99
CA ASN A 382 5.17 -25.55 -27.07
C ASN A 382 3.95 -24.72 -26.62
N GLU A 383 3.67 -23.59 -27.29
CA GLU A 383 2.59 -22.68 -26.91
C GLU A 383 1.19 -23.31 -27.02
N LYS A 384 1.03 -24.28 -27.93
CA LYS A 384 -0.22 -25.04 -28.07
C LYS A 384 -0.50 -25.83 -26.79
N GLU A 385 0.49 -26.55 -26.29
CA GLU A 385 0.41 -27.35 -25.06
C GLU A 385 0.16 -26.47 -23.83
N VAL A 386 0.76 -25.27 -23.79
CA VAL A 386 0.48 -24.26 -22.74
C VAL A 386 -0.98 -23.81 -22.79
N GLY A 387 -1.50 -23.50 -23.98
CA GLY A 387 -2.90 -23.10 -24.16
C GLY A 387 -3.89 -24.21 -23.78
N GLU A 388 -3.59 -25.45 -24.15
CA GLU A 388 -4.36 -26.62 -23.74
C GLU A 388 -4.36 -26.82 -22.22
N ALA A 389 -3.20 -26.68 -21.57
CA ALA A 389 -3.07 -26.77 -20.12
C ALA A 389 -3.89 -25.69 -19.39
N ILE A 390 -3.82 -24.44 -19.85
CA ILE A 390 -4.60 -23.34 -19.27
C ILE A 390 -6.10 -23.63 -19.40
N LYS A 391 -6.54 -24.06 -20.59
CA LYS A 391 -7.96 -24.41 -20.82
C LYS A 391 -8.42 -25.56 -19.94
N GLU A 392 -7.61 -26.61 -19.81
CA GLU A 392 -7.94 -27.80 -19.01
C GLU A 392 -7.84 -27.55 -17.50
N SER A 393 -7.09 -26.54 -17.06
CA SER A 393 -6.94 -26.22 -15.64
C SER A 393 -8.26 -25.83 -14.94
N GLY A 394 -9.25 -25.34 -15.69
CA GLY A 394 -10.52 -24.84 -15.16
C GLY A 394 -10.41 -23.51 -14.40
N ILE A 395 -9.22 -22.92 -14.29
CA ILE A 395 -9.01 -21.61 -13.64
C ILE A 395 -9.52 -20.50 -14.57
N PRO A 396 -10.28 -19.50 -14.05
CA PRO A 396 -10.72 -18.36 -14.84
C PRO A 396 -9.57 -17.67 -15.57
N ARG A 397 -9.78 -17.34 -16.85
CA ARG A 397 -8.70 -16.81 -17.72
C ARG A 397 -8.13 -15.50 -17.16
N GLU A 398 -8.96 -14.68 -16.56
CA GLU A 398 -8.62 -13.41 -15.94
C GLU A 398 -7.65 -13.54 -14.76
N GLU A 399 -7.57 -14.70 -14.12
CA GLU A 399 -6.62 -14.97 -13.03
C GLU A 399 -5.22 -15.37 -13.54
N ILE A 400 -5.07 -15.70 -14.82
CA ILE A 400 -3.81 -16.20 -15.38
C ILE A 400 -3.13 -15.13 -16.23
N ILE A 401 -1.92 -14.75 -15.85
CA ILE A 401 -1.02 -13.95 -16.67
C ILE A 401 -0.24 -14.91 -17.57
N VAL A 402 -0.29 -14.67 -18.88
CA VAL A 402 0.50 -15.43 -19.87
C VAL A 402 1.44 -14.44 -20.55
N THR A 403 2.73 -14.71 -20.47
CA THR A 403 3.77 -13.98 -21.20
C THR A 403 4.28 -14.86 -22.34
N THR A 404 4.25 -14.34 -23.57
CA THR A 404 4.94 -14.94 -24.72
C THR A 404 5.89 -13.94 -25.36
N LYS A 405 6.69 -14.39 -26.32
CA LYS A 405 7.79 -13.66 -26.94
C LYS A 405 7.76 -13.87 -28.45
N LEU A 406 8.06 -12.81 -29.19
CA LEU A 406 8.22 -12.90 -30.65
C LEU A 406 9.29 -13.94 -31.02
N ALA A 407 9.08 -14.62 -32.14
CA ALA A 407 10.09 -15.48 -32.73
C ALA A 407 11.30 -14.65 -33.19
N GLN A 408 12.51 -15.23 -33.18
CA GLN A 408 13.72 -14.53 -33.60
C GLN A 408 13.69 -14.10 -35.08
N THR A 409 12.87 -14.75 -35.92
CA THR A 409 12.65 -14.35 -37.33
C THR A 409 11.77 -13.11 -37.48
N TRP A 410 11.10 -12.68 -36.40
CA TRP A 410 10.43 -11.39 -36.35
C TRP A 410 11.27 -10.38 -35.57
N HIS A 411 11.75 -10.75 -34.37
CA HIS A 411 12.71 -10.02 -33.54
C HIS A 411 12.91 -10.73 -32.19
N PHE A 412 14.12 -10.85 -31.61
CA PHE A 412 14.32 -10.95 -30.14
C PHE A 412 15.81 -10.94 -29.73
N PRO A 413 16.25 -10.22 -28.69
CA PRO A 413 17.11 -9.01 -28.75
C PRO A 413 17.82 -8.60 -30.08
N HIS A 414 17.61 -9.30 -31.19
CA HIS A 414 18.00 -9.04 -32.59
C HIS A 414 17.21 -10.01 -33.49
N ALA A 415 17.18 -9.78 -34.81
CA ALA A 415 16.44 -10.59 -35.76
C ALA A 415 17.34 -11.57 -36.53
N TYR A 416 16.82 -12.78 -36.78
CA TYR A 416 17.40 -13.75 -37.71
C TYR A 416 16.75 -13.62 -39.08
N SER A 417 17.51 -13.86 -40.15
CA SER A 417 16.96 -13.83 -41.51
C SER A 417 15.87 -14.92 -41.68
N PRO A 418 14.65 -14.54 -42.07
CA PRO A 418 13.56 -15.48 -42.28
C PRO A 418 13.69 -16.19 -43.63
N GLY A 419 13.47 -17.50 -43.65
CA GLY A 419 13.33 -18.31 -44.86
C GLY A 419 11.88 -18.71 -45.10
N PRO A 420 11.63 -19.70 -46.00
CA PRO A 420 10.29 -20.23 -46.25
C PRO A 420 9.60 -20.67 -44.96
N ASP A 421 8.29 -20.38 -44.85
CA ASP A 421 7.48 -20.68 -43.66
C ASP A 421 8.01 -20.03 -42.35
N ASN A 422 8.72 -18.90 -42.47
CA ASN A 422 9.28 -18.14 -41.36
C ASN A 422 10.31 -18.93 -40.52
N ASN A 423 10.98 -19.91 -41.13
CA ASN A 423 12.10 -20.61 -40.51
C ASN A 423 13.37 -19.74 -40.46
N THR A 424 14.33 -20.09 -39.61
CA THR A 424 15.62 -19.37 -39.55
C THR A 424 16.55 -19.86 -40.66
N ILE A 425 17.02 -18.95 -41.51
CA ILE A 425 18.13 -19.24 -42.44
C ILE A 425 19.42 -19.37 -41.62
N ARG A 426 20.24 -20.37 -41.96
CA ARG A 426 21.48 -20.70 -41.23
C ARG A 426 22.67 -20.79 -42.17
N HIS A 427 23.85 -20.43 -41.66
CA HIS A 427 25.13 -20.73 -42.28
C HIS A 427 25.37 -22.26 -42.36
N PRO A 428 26.29 -22.74 -43.21
CA PRO A 428 26.63 -24.17 -43.30
C PRO A 428 27.09 -24.80 -41.97
N ASN A 429 27.63 -24.01 -41.05
CA ASN A 429 28.02 -24.43 -39.71
C ASN A 429 26.85 -24.50 -38.70
N GLY A 430 25.60 -24.27 -39.15
CA GLY A 430 24.38 -24.31 -38.35
C GLY A 430 24.05 -23.03 -37.56
N LYS A 431 24.92 -22.02 -37.55
CA LYS A 431 24.64 -20.73 -36.90
C LYS A 431 23.58 -19.94 -37.67
N PRO A 432 22.71 -19.17 -36.99
CA PRO A 432 21.71 -18.34 -37.67
C PRO A 432 22.38 -17.24 -38.49
N ILE A 433 21.77 -16.89 -39.63
CA ILE A 433 22.11 -15.65 -40.34
C ILE A 433 21.34 -14.51 -39.68
N ILE A 434 22.02 -13.42 -39.38
CA ILE A 434 21.45 -12.26 -38.69
C ILE A 434 20.91 -11.27 -39.71
N ASP A 435 19.68 -10.81 -39.48
CA ASP A 435 19.11 -9.68 -40.19
C ASP A 435 19.55 -8.39 -39.49
N HIS A 436 20.69 -7.83 -39.91
CA HIS A 436 21.27 -6.65 -39.28
C HIS A 436 20.43 -5.38 -39.48
N GLU A 437 19.63 -5.29 -40.55
CA GLU A 437 18.76 -4.13 -40.77
C GLU A 437 17.61 -4.16 -39.77
N LEU A 438 16.88 -5.28 -39.71
CA LEU A 438 15.77 -5.43 -38.77
C LEU A 438 16.24 -5.41 -37.31
N SER A 439 17.41 -5.98 -37.02
CA SER A 439 18.02 -5.93 -35.68
C SER A 439 18.32 -4.51 -35.22
N ARG A 440 18.72 -3.62 -36.14
CA ARG A 440 18.96 -2.20 -35.84
C ARG A 440 17.67 -1.41 -35.74
N ASP A 441 16.60 -1.86 -36.37
CA ASP A 441 15.29 -1.22 -36.42
C ASP A 441 14.27 -1.81 -35.43
N TYR A 442 14.72 -2.09 -34.21
CA TYR A 442 13.81 -2.47 -33.13
C TYR A 442 12.76 -1.39 -32.77
N PRO A 443 12.96 -0.07 -32.99
CA PRO A 443 11.90 0.92 -32.80
C PRO A 443 10.68 0.69 -33.71
N SER A 444 10.88 0.35 -35.00
CA SER A 444 9.76 0.01 -35.89
C SER A 444 9.07 -1.28 -35.48
N THR A 445 9.83 -2.27 -35.00
CA THR A 445 9.26 -3.50 -34.41
C THR A 445 8.40 -3.16 -33.18
N TRP A 446 8.85 -2.24 -32.35
CA TRP A 446 8.09 -1.78 -31.19
C TRP A 446 6.77 -1.12 -31.58
N ALA A 447 6.77 -0.22 -32.56
CA ALA A 447 5.53 0.39 -33.07
C ALA A 447 4.50 -0.67 -33.53
N ALA A 448 4.96 -1.77 -34.13
CA ALA A 448 4.10 -2.91 -34.46
C ALA A 448 3.56 -3.63 -33.20
N MET A 449 4.39 -3.78 -32.15
CA MET A 449 3.96 -4.31 -30.85
C MET A 449 2.91 -3.43 -30.18
N GLU A 450 3.03 -2.10 -30.25
CA GLU A 450 2.02 -1.17 -29.70
C GLU A 450 0.65 -1.37 -30.35
N SER A 451 0.63 -1.65 -31.66
CA SER A 451 -0.61 -1.95 -32.39
C SER A 451 -1.31 -3.23 -31.87
N LEU A 452 -0.59 -4.14 -31.20
CA LEU A 452 -1.20 -5.31 -30.55
C LEU A 452 -1.99 -4.90 -29.31
N VAL A 453 -1.56 -3.84 -28.60
CA VAL A 453 -2.28 -3.27 -27.47
C VAL A 453 -3.53 -2.55 -27.96
N ASP A 454 -3.40 -1.71 -28.99
CA ASP A 454 -4.55 -0.98 -29.56
C ASP A 454 -5.65 -1.94 -30.06
N LYS A 455 -5.25 -3.11 -30.59
CA LYS A 455 -6.18 -4.16 -31.05
C LYS A 455 -6.68 -5.08 -29.93
N GLY A 456 -6.30 -4.83 -28.67
CA GLY A 456 -6.67 -5.65 -27.52
C GLY A 456 -6.10 -7.08 -27.54
N LYS A 457 -5.08 -7.35 -28.36
CA LYS A 457 -4.43 -8.67 -28.47
C LYS A 457 -3.39 -8.90 -27.37
N ALA A 458 -2.79 -7.82 -26.87
CA ALA A 458 -1.91 -7.84 -25.70
C ALA A 458 -2.40 -6.80 -24.69
N LYS A 459 -2.44 -7.13 -23.40
CA LYS A 459 -2.74 -6.15 -22.34
C LYS A 459 -1.54 -5.24 -22.05
N MET A 460 -0.34 -5.80 -22.20
CA MET A 460 0.93 -5.14 -21.96
C MET A 460 1.95 -5.67 -22.97
N ILE A 461 2.93 -4.85 -23.31
CA ILE A 461 4.08 -5.21 -24.14
C ILE A 461 5.37 -4.86 -23.41
N GLY A 462 6.44 -5.59 -23.72
CA GLY A 462 7.72 -5.46 -23.04
C GLY A 462 8.87 -5.98 -23.90
N VAL A 463 10.06 -5.82 -23.38
CA VAL A 463 11.33 -6.24 -24.00
C VAL A 463 12.00 -7.32 -23.16
N SER A 464 13.08 -7.88 -23.68
CA SER A 464 13.90 -8.84 -22.94
C SER A 464 15.32 -8.84 -23.46
N ASN A 465 16.28 -8.94 -22.55
CA ASN A 465 17.71 -8.81 -22.81
C ASN A 465 18.09 -7.46 -23.46
N PHE A 466 17.35 -6.39 -23.11
CA PHE A 466 17.71 -5.01 -23.46
C PHE A 466 18.59 -4.43 -22.35
N ASN A 467 19.71 -3.82 -22.73
CA ASN A 467 20.57 -3.03 -21.84
C ASN A 467 20.10 -1.56 -21.80
N ILE A 468 20.80 -0.72 -21.03
CA ILE A 468 20.42 0.68 -20.81
C ILE A 468 20.34 1.44 -22.14
N LEU A 469 21.37 1.37 -22.99
CA LEU A 469 21.41 2.07 -24.27
C LEU A 469 20.19 1.75 -25.17
N LYS A 470 19.83 0.47 -25.27
CA LYS A 470 18.67 0.06 -26.09
C LYS A 470 17.35 0.55 -25.50
N LEU A 471 17.23 0.54 -24.17
CA LEU A 471 16.05 1.08 -23.51
C LEU A 471 15.94 2.59 -23.71
N GLU A 472 17.03 3.35 -23.58
CA GLU A 472 17.05 4.79 -23.81
C GLU A 472 16.59 5.14 -25.22
N ARG A 473 17.15 4.48 -26.24
CA ARG A 473 16.73 4.71 -27.64
C ARG A 473 15.27 4.32 -27.85
N LEU A 474 14.82 3.21 -27.27
CA LEU A 474 13.43 2.79 -27.39
C LEU A 474 12.47 3.80 -26.75
N LEU A 475 12.74 4.22 -25.51
CA LEU A 475 11.94 5.19 -24.76
C LEU A 475 11.86 6.54 -25.49
N GLY A 476 12.89 6.93 -26.25
CA GLY A 476 12.87 8.15 -27.06
C GLY A 476 11.87 8.14 -28.23
N SER A 477 11.34 6.97 -28.60
CA SER A 477 10.42 6.81 -29.74
C SER A 477 9.11 6.08 -29.41
N ALA A 478 9.02 5.39 -28.27
CA ALA A 478 7.87 4.61 -27.87
C ALA A 478 6.70 5.51 -27.44
N ARG A 479 5.51 5.28 -28.00
CA ARG A 479 4.24 5.85 -27.53
C ARG A 479 3.75 5.11 -26.29
N ILE A 480 3.90 3.79 -26.26
CA ILE A 480 3.63 2.95 -25.10
C ILE A 480 4.99 2.47 -24.57
N PRO A 481 5.46 2.98 -23.41
CA PRO A 481 6.70 2.51 -22.81
C PRO A 481 6.67 0.99 -22.51
N PRO A 482 7.80 0.28 -22.59
CA PRO A 482 7.84 -1.13 -22.24
C PRO A 482 7.44 -1.34 -20.78
N ALA A 483 6.40 -2.13 -20.55
CA ALA A 483 5.94 -2.44 -19.19
C ALA A 483 6.94 -3.33 -18.42
N VAL A 484 7.72 -4.12 -19.16
CA VAL A 484 8.66 -5.09 -18.58
C VAL A 484 9.95 -5.19 -19.41
N ASN A 485 11.08 -5.39 -18.74
CA ASN A 485 12.31 -5.92 -19.31
C ASN A 485 12.67 -7.24 -18.62
N GLN A 486 12.57 -8.36 -19.34
CA GLN A 486 12.94 -9.67 -18.83
C GLN A 486 14.44 -9.94 -19.08
N ILE A 487 15.24 -10.08 -18.03
CA ILE A 487 16.70 -10.16 -18.11
C ILE A 487 17.25 -11.32 -17.27
N GLU A 488 18.47 -11.78 -17.59
CA GLU A 488 19.16 -12.77 -16.76
C GLU A 488 19.55 -12.11 -15.44
N LEU A 489 19.02 -12.58 -14.31
CA LEU A 489 19.34 -11.96 -13.02
C LEU A 489 19.37 -12.99 -11.92
N HIS A 490 20.48 -13.05 -11.22
CA HIS A 490 20.74 -13.95 -10.10
C HIS A 490 21.93 -13.39 -9.28
N PRO A 491 22.32 -13.99 -8.14
CA PRO A 491 23.34 -13.40 -7.26
C PRO A 491 24.70 -13.11 -7.90
N TYR A 492 25.11 -13.90 -8.89
CA TYR A 492 26.34 -13.64 -9.66
C TYR A 492 26.20 -12.63 -10.81
N LEU A 493 24.99 -12.13 -11.07
CA LEU A 493 24.70 -11.16 -12.11
C LEU A 493 23.51 -10.27 -11.68
N PRO A 494 23.71 -9.39 -10.68
CA PRO A 494 22.63 -8.57 -10.14
C PRO A 494 22.16 -7.47 -11.10
N GLN A 495 23.01 -7.06 -12.05
CA GLN A 495 22.74 -6.01 -13.04
C GLN A 495 22.22 -4.70 -12.41
N VAL A 496 22.89 -4.24 -11.35
CA VAL A 496 22.47 -3.15 -10.46
C VAL A 496 22.00 -1.90 -11.21
N GLU A 497 22.83 -1.39 -12.13
CA GLU A 497 22.52 -0.15 -12.86
C GLU A 497 21.35 -0.34 -13.84
N LEU A 498 21.28 -1.48 -14.54
CA LEU A 498 20.16 -1.78 -15.44
C LEU A 498 18.85 -1.92 -14.68
N VAL A 499 18.87 -2.61 -13.53
CA VAL A 499 17.71 -2.72 -12.65
C VAL A 499 17.26 -1.34 -12.20
N LYS A 500 18.18 -0.51 -11.69
CA LYS A 500 17.92 0.87 -11.26
C LYS A 500 17.33 1.71 -12.40
N PHE A 501 17.93 1.66 -13.59
CA PHE A 501 17.42 2.34 -14.78
C PHE A 501 15.99 1.93 -15.11
N CYS A 502 15.72 0.61 -15.14
CA CYS A 502 14.36 0.12 -15.35
C CYS A 502 13.40 0.64 -14.26
N LYS A 503 13.84 0.69 -12.98
CA LYS A 503 13.01 1.22 -11.89
C LYS A 503 12.64 2.67 -12.08
N THR A 504 13.62 3.52 -12.37
CA THR A 504 13.42 4.96 -12.55
C THR A 504 12.51 5.28 -13.73
N ASN A 505 12.50 4.43 -14.77
CA ASN A 505 11.67 4.62 -15.97
C ASN A 505 10.33 3.86 -15.93
N GLY A 506 9.91 3.33 -14.77
CA GLY A 506 8.63 2.63 -14.64
C GLY A 506 8.57 1.27 -15.35
N ILE A 507 9.71 0.67 -15.70
CA ILE A 507 9.83 -0.62 -16.37
C ILE A 507 9.98 -1.72 -15.29
N HIS A 508 9.08 -2.70 -15.29
CA HIS A 508 9.19 -3.85 -14.38
C HIS A 508 10.33 -4.77 -14.82
N VAL A 509 11.03 -5.38 -13.86
CA VAL A 509 12.08 -6.36 -14.17
C VAL A 509 11.57 -7.75 -13.84
N VAL A 510 11.75 -8.67 -14.79
CA VAL A 510 11.50 -10.10 -14.59
C VAL A 510 12.82 -10.84 -14.75
N ALA A 511 13.26 -11.53 -13.70
CA ALA A 511 14.46 -12.32 -13.68
C ALA A 511 14.22 -13.68 -14.35
N HIS A 512 14.77 -13.85 -15.55
CA HIS A 512 14.97 -15.17 -16.15
C HIS A 512 16.27 -15.79 -15.63
N GLN A 513 16.32 -17.13 -15.64
CA GLN A 513 17.40 -17.91 -15.03
C GLN A 513 17.73 -17.50 -13.58
N PRO A 514 16.74 -17.27 -12.69
CA PRO A 514 16.98 -16.70 -11.37
C PRO A 514 17.89 -17.55 -10.47
N LEU A 515 18.03 -18.84 -10.78
CA LEU A 515 18.86 -19.80 -10.05
C LEU A 515 20.22 -20.08 -10.75
N GLY A 516 20.64 -19.23 -11.69
CA GLY A 516 21.79 -19.42 -12.58
C GLY A 516 21.61 -20.60 -13.52
N GLY A 517 20.50 -20.58 -14.26
CA GLY A 517 20.07 -21.67 -15.15
C GLY A 517 21.15 -22.19 -16.09
N LYS A 518 20.90 -23.34 -16.72
CA LYS A 518 21.84 -23.96 -17.68
C LYS A 518 21.32 -23.76 -19.11
N PRO A 519 21.66 -22.66 -19.80
CA PRO A 519 21.30 -22.51 -21.20
C PRO A 519 21.97 -23.59 -22.05
N VAL A 520 21.48 -23.76 -23.28
CA VAL A 520 22.08 -24.69 -24.25
C VAL A 520 23.54 -24.34 -24.52
N ALA A 521 24.37 -25.34 -24.80
CA ALA A 521 25.83 -25.20 -24.92
C ALA A 521 26.26 -24.07 -25.89
N ALA A 522 25.48 -23.83 -26.95
CA ALA A 522 25.76 -22.78 -27.93
C ALA A 522 25.80 -21.36 -27.34
N VAL A 523 25.11 -21.11 -26.22
CA VAL A 523 24.99 -19.78 -25.59
C VAL A 523 25.36 -19.81 -24.11
N ASN A 524 26.11 -20.84 -23.67
CA ASN A 524 26.57 -21.02 -22.30
C ASN A 524 28.10 -21.06 -22.21
N PRO A 525 28.80 -19.91 -22.31
CA PRO A 525 30.26 -19.89 -22.25
C PRO A 525 30.81 -20.24 -20.86
N ASN A 526 29.96 -20.23 -19.83
CA ASN A 526 30.33 -20.45 -18.43
C ASN A 526 29.78 -21.78 -17.89
N ALA A 527 29.61 -22.80 -18.75
CA ALA A 527 29.05 -24.10 -18.37
C ALA A 527 29.81 -24.80 -17.22
N ASP A 528 31.12 -24.53 -17.09
CA ASP A 528 31.98 -25.11 -16.05
C ASP A 528 31.93 -24.34 -14.72
N ARG A 529 31.34 -23.13 -14.69
CA ARG A 529 31.20 -22.37 -13.44
C ARG A 529 29.96 -22.84 -12.68
N PRO A 530 30.09 -23.31 -11.42
CA PRO A 530 28.94 -23.69 -10.61
C PRO A 530 27.95 -22.53 -10.46
N GLY A 531 26.65 -22.81 -10.60
CA GLY A 531 25.58 -21.84 -10.38
C GLY A 531 25.46 -21.39 -8.91
N PRO A 532 24.74 -20.30 -8.64
CA PRO A 532 24.54 -19.74 -7.30
C PRO A 532 23.85 -20.72 -6.33
N LEU A 533 23.14 -21.74 -6.83
CA LEU A 533 22.60 -22.82 -6.00
C LEU A 533 23.66 -23.61 -5.23
N ASN A 534 24.93 -23.60 -5.68
CA ASN A 534 26.04 -24.30 -5.04
C ASN A 534 27.00 -23.34 -4.32
N ASP A 535 26.61 -22.08 -4.15
CA ASP A 535 27.44 -21.11 -3.45
C ASP A 535 27.47 -21.43 -1.93
N PRO A 536 28.66 -21.50 -1.30
CA PRO A 536 28.76 -21.80 0.13
C PRO A 536 28.10 -20.75 1.02
N ASP A 537 28.15 -19.46 0.65
CA ASP A 537 27.53 -18.38 1.43
C ASP A 537 26.00 -18.49 1.35
N ILE A 538 25.47 -18.85 0.17
CA ILE A 538 24.03 -19.12 0.00
C ILE A 538 23.62 -20.37 0.78
N ALA A 539 24.45 -21.41 0.80
CA ALA A 539 24.19 -22.63 1.57
C ALA A 539 24.17 -22.36 3.09
N GLU A 540 25.06 -21.50 3.58
CA GLU A 540 25.08 -21.07 4.99
C GLU A 540 23.80 -20.30 5.36
N ILE A 541 23.40 -19.33 4.53
CA ILE A 541 22.15 -18.58 4.72
C ILE A 541 20.94 -19.53 4.66
N ALA A 542 20.93 -20.47 3.72
CA ALA A 542 19.88 -21.46 3.58
C ALA A 542 19.74 -22.32 4.85
N SER A 543 20.86 -22.79 5.40
CA SER A 543 20.88 -23.54 6.66
C SER A 543 20.39 -22.70 7.84
N LYS A 544 20.80 -21.42 7.93
CA LYS A 544 20.38 -20.50 8.99
C LYS A 544 18.87 -20.27 9.03
N HIS A 545 18.21 -20.30 7.86
CA HIS A 545 16.77 -20.03 7.73
C HIS A 545 15.90 -21.28 7.59
N GLU A 546 16.49 -22.47 7.65
CA GLU A 546 15.80 -23.74 7.38
C GLU A 546 15.09 -23.74 6.01
N ARG A 547 15.80 -23.21 4.99
CA ARG A 547 15.33 -23.11 3.61
C ARG A 547 16.30 -23.76 2.64
N SER A 548 15.85 -23.96 1.41
CA SER A 548 16.74 -24.37 0.32
C SER A 548 17.51 -23.17 -0.24
N PRO A 549 18.69 -23.40 -0.87
CA PRO A 549 19.38 -22.36 -1.64
C PRO A 549 18.48 -21.68 -2.69
N ALA A 550 17.56 -22.42 -3.32
CA ALA A 550 16.63 -21.86 -4.28
C ALA A 550 15.68 -20.84 -3.64
N GLN A 551 15.10 -21.16 -2.48
CA GLN A 551 14.24 -20.24 -1.73
C GLN A 551 14.98 -18.99 -1.29
N ILE A 552 16.24 -19.10 -0.84
CA ILE A 552 17.06 -17.94 -0.49
C ILE A 552 17.27 -17.03 -1.70
N ILE A 553 17.67 -17.59 -2.84
CA ILE A 553 17.91 -16.81 -4.06
C ILE A 553 16.62 -16.14 -4.55
N LEU A 554 15.51 -16.88 -4.63
CA LEU A 554 14.24 -16.34 -5.10
C LEU A 554 13.70 -15.27 -4.14
N SER A 555 13.81 -15.47 -2.83
CA SER A 555 13.41 -14.46 -1.84
C SER A 555 14.24 -13.18 -1.97
N TRP A 556 15.55 -13.33 -2.17
CA TRP A 556 16.44 -12.20 -2.43
C TRP A 556 16.03 -11.39 -3.68
N ILE A 557 15.68 -12.05 -4.79
CA ILE A 557 15.22 -11.35 -6.00
C ILE A 557 13.86 -10.68 -5.76
N VAL A 558 12.89 -11.40 -5.19
CA VAL A 558 11.52 -10.90 -4.99
C VAL A 558 11.46 -9.72 -4.01
N GLN A 559 12.25 -9.75 -2.94
CA GLN A 559 12.35 -8.64 -1.98
C GLN A 559 12.86 -7.33 -2.62
N GLN A 560 13.57 -7.41 -3.74
CA GLN A 560 14.00 -6.23 -4.50
C GLN A 560 12.89 -5.67 -5.42
N GLY A 561 11.70 -6.26 -5.40
CA GLY A 561 10.59 -5.90 -6.29
C GLY A 561 10.83 -6.34 -7.73
N ILE A 562 11.43 -7.53 -7.91
CA ILE A 562 11.71 -8.16 -9.20
C ILE A 562 10.94 -9.48 -9.24
N SER A 563 10.16 -9.73 -10.30
CA SER A 563 9.49 -11.04 -10.44
C SER A 563 10.47 -12.10 -10.91
N VAL A 564 10.23 -13.36 -10.54
CA VAL A 564 11.12 -14.50 -10.87
C VAL A 564 10.38 -15.55 -11.69
N ILE A 565 11.06 -16.12 -12.69
CA ILE A 565 10.51 -17.22 -13.52
C ILE A 565 11.31 -18.53 -13.40
N PRO A 566 11.45 -19.14 -12.21
CA PRO A 566 12.24 -20.37 -12.05
C PRO A 566 11.63 -21.56 -12.80
N LYS A 567 12.44 -22.23 -13.62
CA LYS A 567 12.03 -23.44 -14.37
C LYS A 567 12.16 -24.71 -13.51
N THR A 568 11.10 -25.52 -13.44
CA THR A 568 11.15 -26.87 -12.86
C THR A 568 10.01 -27.77 -13.35
N VAL A 569 10.31 -29.03 -13.67
CA VAL A 569 9.28 -30.06 -13.97
C VAL A 569 8.90 -30.90 -12.74
N ARG A 570 9.50 -30.61 -11.58
CA ARG A 570 9.27 -31.35 -10.34
C ARG A 570 8.30 -30.59 -9.44
N GLN A 571 7.18 -31.21 -9.09
CA GLN A 571 6.16 -30.63 -8.20
C GLN A 571 6.73 -30.15 -6.86
N SER A 572 7.59 -30.94 -6.24
CA SER A 572 8.20 -30.57 -4.95
C SER A 572 8.94 -29.23 -5.04
N ARG A 573 9.70 -29.02 -6.13
CA ARG A 573 10.38 -27.75 -6.40
C ARG A 573 9.41 -26.62 -6.77
N MET A 574 8.28 -26.92 -7.41
CA MET A 574 7.25 -25.90 -7.68
C MET A 574 6.71 -25.33 -6.37
N LEU A 575 6.38 -26.21 -5.42
CA LEU A 575 5.90 -25.82 -4.09
C LEU A 575 6.99 -25.10 -3.28
N GLU A 576 8.22 -25.61 -3.32
CA GLU A 576 9.39 -25.00 -2.68
C GLU A 576 9.63 -23.56 -3.19
N ASN A 577 9.60 -23.37 -4.52
CA ASN A 577 9.79 -22.05 -5.14
C ASN A 577 8.67 -21.05 -4.82
N LEU A 578 7.49 -21.51 -4.37
CA LEU A 578 6.38 -20.66 -3.92
C LEU A 578 6.46 -20.32 -2.42
N ASP A 579 7.16 -21.14 -1.62
CA ASP A 579 7.31 -20.91 -0.18
C ASP A 579 8.51 -19.99 0.09
N LEU A 580 8.37 -18.72 -0.29
CA LEU A 580 9.41 -17.70 -0.08
C LEU A 580 9.24 -17.01 1.28
N LYS A 581 10.35 -16.52 1.84
CA LYS A 581 10.39 -15.86 3.16
C LYS A 581 11.23 -14.59 3.09
N GLN A 582 10.84 -13.58 3.86
CA GLN A 582 11.64 -12.36 3.98
C GLN A 582 12.97 -12.67 4.66
N LEU A 583 14.06 -12.35 3.98
CA LEU A 583 15.43 -12.41 4.48
C LEU A 583 15.78 -11.11 5.22
N PRO A 584 16.50 -11.20 6.36
CA PRO A 584 17.07 -10.05 7.05
C PRO A 584 18.03 -9.24 6.16
N ASP A 585 18.15 -7.93 6.42
CA ASP A 585 19.00 -7.01 5.63
C ASP A 585 20.45 -7.48 5.51
N LYS A 586 21.02 -8.02 6.58
CA LYS A 586 22.40 -8.55 6.56
C LYS A 586 22.57 -9.71 5.57
N ASP A 587 21.57 -10.58 5.44
CA ASP A 587 21.63 -11.71 4.52
C ASP A 587 21.39 -11.22 3.08
N MET A 588 20.51 -10.24 2.88
CA MET A 588 20.33 -9.55 1.61
C MET A 588 21.62 -8.90 1.10
N GLU A 589 22.33 -8.19 1.98
CA GLU A 589 23.62 -7.54 1.69
C GLU A 589 24.71 -8.56 1.38
N THR A 590 24.76 -9.68 2.12
CA THR A 590 25.71 -10.77 1.88
C THR A 590 25.56 -11.34 0.46
N ILE A 591 24.33 -11.58 0.02
CA ILE A 591 24.02 -12.09 -1.33
C ILE A 591 24.37 -11.05 -2.39
N TYR A 592 24.09 -9.76 -2.13
CA TYR A 592 24.37 -8.67 -3.05
C TYR A 592 25.87 -8.52 -3.37
N GLU A 593 26.73 -8.74 -2.38
CA GLU A 593 28.19 -8.64 -2.53
C GLU A 593 28.84 -9.84 -3.24
N LEU A 594 28.11 -10.92 -3.52
CA LEU A 594 28.67 -12.14 -4.14
C LEU A 594 29.30 -11.87 -5.51
N SER A 595 28.59 -11.15 -6.37
CA SER A 595 29.09 -10.78 -7.70
C SER A 595 30.38 -9.94 -7.64
N LYS A 596 30.49 -9.02 -6.68
CA LYS A 596 31.70 -8.22 -6.47
C LYS A 596 32.88 -9.05 -5.96
N LYS A 597 32.61 -10.00 -5.05
CA LYS A 597 33.63 -10.88 -4.45
C LYS A 597 34.14 -11.93 -5.45
N LYS A 598 33.24 -12.52 -6.24
CA LYS A 598 33.53 -13.72 -7.06
C LYS A 598 33.62 -13.40 -8.56
N GLY A 599 33.32 -12.16 -8.95
CA GLY A 599 33.20 -11.72 -10.34
C GLY A 599 31.82 -12.02 -10.91
N GLU A 600 31.35 -11.14 -11.80
CA GLU A 600 30.07 -11.36 -12.47
C GLU A 600 30.13 -12.56 -13.41
N VAL A 601 29.06 -13.35 -13.42
CA VAL A 601 28.92 -14.52 -14.29
C VAL A 601 27.63 -14.41 -15.06
N ARG A 602 27.73 -14.38 -16.39
CA ARG A 602 26.58 -14.48 -17.29
C ARG A 602 26.55 -15.87 -17.90
N TYR A 603 25.50 -16.64 -17.62
CA TYR A 603 25.29 -17.96 -18.19
C TYR A 603 24.66 -17.88 -19.58
N LEU A 604 23.78 -16.91 -19.87
CA LEU A 604 23.22 -16.71 -21.21
C LEU A 604 23.99 -15.62 -21.97
N ASP A 605 24.93 -16.05 -22.79
CA ASP A 605 25.69 -15.16 -23.67
C ASP A 605 25.72 -15.72 -25.10
N PRO A 606 24.96 -15.13 -26.03
CA PRO A 606 24.89 -15.60 -27.40
C PRO A 606 26.04 -15.10 -28.27
N LYS A 607 26.99 -14.29 -27.77
CA LYS A 607 28.01 -13.62 -28.60
C LYS A 607 28.69 -14.55 -29.61
N ASN A 608 29.16 -15.71 -29.15
CA ASN A 608 29.84 -16.68 -30.01
C ASN A 608 28.89 -17.39 -30.99
N HIS A 609 27.59 -17.44 -30.68
CA HIS A 609 26.57 -18.05 -31.51
C HIS A 609 26.14 -17.15 -32.67
N ILE A 610 26.04 -15.83 -32.41
CA ILE A 610 25.46 -14.85 -33.35
C ILE A 610 26.49 -13.87 -33.93
N GLY A 611 27.72 -13.84 -33.40
CA GLY A 611 28.83 -13.04 -33.92
C GLY A 611 28.98 -11.63 -33.34
N PHE A 612 28.15 -11.22 -32.37
CA PHE A 612 28.28 -9.90 -31.72
C PHE A 612 27.71 -9.89 -30.30
N ASN A 613 28.11 -8.93 -29.47
CA ASN A 613 27.66 -8.83 -28.07
C ASN A 613 26.34 -8.06 -27.96
N ILE A 614 25.24 -8.76 -27.64
CA ILE A 614 23.93 -8.11 -27.44
C ILE A 614 23.85 -7.27 -26.15
N PHE A 615 24.82 -7.43 -25.26
CA PHE A 615 24.92 -6.69 -24.00
C PHE A 615 25.97 -5.57 -24.07
N ASP A 616 26.47 -5.22 -25.26
CA ASP A 616 27.41 -4.10 -25.42
C ASP A 616 26.73 -2.76 -25.04
N GLU A 617 27.28 -2.08 -24.03
CA GLU A 617 26.83 -0.77 -23.56
C GLU A 617 27.59 0.40 -24.19
N ARG A 618 28.32 0.15 -25.29
CA ARG A 618 28.98 1.20 -26.08
C ARG A 618 28.30 1.44 -27.42
N HIS A 619 27.65 0.41 -27.97
CA HIS A 619 26.94 0.47 -29.24
C HIS A 619 25.55 -0.15 -29.05
N ASP A 620 24.50 0.61 -29.39
CA ASP A 620 23.12 0.14 -29.33
C ASP A 620 22.73 -0.74 -30.54
N GLN A 621 23.64 -0.86 -31.52
CA GLN A 621 23.43 -1.54 -32.80
C GLN A 621 24.45 -2.68 -32.99
N PRO A 622 24.05 -3.81 -33.60
CA PRO A 622 25.01 -4.81 -34.05
C PRO A 622 25.94 -4.21 -35.09
N VAL A 623 27.23 -4.11 -34.76
CA VAL A 623 28.32 -3.77 -35.68
C VAL A 623 28.73 -5.03 -36.44
N GLN A 624 28.87 -4.90 -37.75
CA GLN A 624 29.49 -5.95 -38.57
C GLN A 624 30.99 -5.94 -38.26
N GLU A 625 31.51 -7.01 -37.66
CA GLU A 625 32.97 -7.21 -37.55
C GLU A 625 33.59 -7.54 -38.91
#